data_AF-U2EBG0-F1
#
_entry.id   AF-U2EBG0-F1
#
_cell.length_a   1.000
_cell.length_b   1.000
_cell.length_c   1.000
_cell.angle_alpha   90.00
_cell.angle_beta   90.00
_cell.angle_gamma   90.00
#
_symmetry.space_group_name_H-M   'P 1'
#
loop_
_entity.id
_entity.type
_entity.pdbx_description
1 polymer ?
#
loop_
_entity_poly.entity_id
_entity_poly.type
_entity_poly.pdbx_seq_one_letter_code
_entity_poly.pdbx_strand_id
1 'polypeptide(L)'
;MELENLIKAIVPYIIHSLELIGIFIIVVGTIKAFYVYLKTIVHPNKNQIKIDFAESVALAIEFKLASEIIKTVIIHTMKDLYILGAVVLIRIVLTFVIDWEIKQYQNKNQNKSTNTKQ
;
A
#
# COMPACT_ATOMS: atom_id res chain seq x y z
N MET A 1 4.57 -24.24 28.04
CA MET A 1 3.12 -24.19 27.69
C MET A 1 2.52 -22.81 27.92
N GLU A 2 2.82 -22.09 29.01
CA GLU A 2 2.19 -20.77 29.25
C GLU A 2 2.56 -19.70 28.21
N LEU A 3 3.81 -19.64 27.76
CA LEU A 3 4.26 -18.64 26.78
C LEU A 3 3.61 -18.82 25.40
N GLU A 4 3.42 -20.05 24.94
CA GLU A 4 2.80 -20.33 23.64
C GLU A 4 1.33 -19.90 23.62
N ASN A 5 0.61 -20.16 24.71
CA ASN A 5 -0.78 -19.73 24.87
C ASN A 5 -0.90 -18.20 24.94
N LEU A 6 0.03 -17.55 25.63
CA LEU A 6 0.10 -16.08 25.70
C LEU A 6 0.34 -15.46 24.31
N ILE A 7 1.27 -16.02 23.53
CA ILE A 7 1.55 -15.57 22.17
C ILE A 7 0.32 -15.77 21.27
N LYS A 8 -0.32 -16.95 21.32
CA LYS A 8 -1.54 -17.22 20.55
C LYS A 8 -2.70 -16.30 20.92
N ALA A 9 -2.76 -15.81 22.17
CA ALA A 9 -3.76 -14.85 22.60
C ALA A 9 -3.46 -13.42 22.14
N ILE A 10 -2.21 -12.96 22.22
CA ILE A 10 -1.85 -11.55 21.98
C ILE A 10 -1.67 -11.24 20.49
N VAL A 11 -1.02 -12.14 19.74
CA VAL A 11 -0.63 -11.88 18.35
C VAL A 11 -1.80 -11.55 17.43
N PRO A 12 -2.99 -12.17 17.54
CA PRO A 12 -4.16 -11.74 16.77
C PRO A 12 -4.48 -10.26 16.97
N TYR A 13 -4.43 -9.74 18.20
CA TYR A 13 -4.69 -8.32 18.45
C TYR A 13 -3.66 -7.41 17.76
N ILE A 14 -2.40 -7.82 17.74
CA ILE A 14 -1.33 -7.08 17.04
C ILE A 14 -1.57 -7.06 15.53
N ILE A 15 -1.92 -8.21 14.94
CA ILE A 15 -2.24 -8.35 13.51
C ILE A 15 -3.37 -7.40 13.11
N HIS A 16 -4.48 -7.41 13.84
CA HIS A 16 -5.64 -6.57 13.54
C HIS A 16 -5.32 -5.08 13.74
N SER A 17 -4.49 -4.74 14.73
CA SER A 17 -4.05 -3.36 14.97
C SER A 17 -3.21 -2.83 13.80
N LEU A 18 -2.26 -3.64 13.30
CA LEU A 18 -1.45 -3.28 12.14
C LEU A 18 -2.28 -3.16 10.85
N GLU A 19 -3.23 -4.07 10.64
CA GLU A 19 -4.18 -3.98 9.53
C GLU A 19 -5.00 -2.69 9.60
N LEU A 20 -5.49 -2.33 10.79
CA LEU A 20 -6.28 -1.12 11.00
C LEU A 20 -5.47 0.14 10.69
N ILE A 21 -4.20 0.20 11.11
CA ILE A 21 -3.30 1.33 10.81
C ILE A 21 -3.09 1.45 9.30
N GLY A 22 -2.79 0.34 8.61
CA GLY A 22 -2.61 0.36 7.16
C GLY A 22 -3.87 0.81 6.41
N ILE A 23 -5.05 0.31 6.82
CA ILE A 23 -6.35 0.75 6.26
C ILE A 23 -6.56 2.24 6.50
N PHE A 24 -6.32 2.71 7.72
CA PHE A 24 -6.50 4.12 8.08
C PHE A 24 -5.63 5.05 7.23
N ILE A 25 -4.35 4.72 7.05
CA ILE A 25 -3.42 5.53 6.25
C ILE A 25 -3.86 5.60 4.79
N ILE A 26 -4.24 4.46 4.18
CA ILE A 26 -4.78 4.43 2.80
C ILE A 26 -6.03 5.29 2.70
N VAL A 27 -6.99 5.13 3.62
CA VAL A 27 -8.26 5.86 3.58
C VAL A 27 -8.03 7.37 3.65
N VAL A 28 -7.20 7.84 4.59
CA VAL A 28 -6.87 9.26 4.74
C VAL A 28 -6.14 9.79 3.50
N GLY A 29 -5.15 9.04 3.00
CA GLY A 29 -4.40 9.38 1.78
C GLY A 29 -5.32 9.51 0.57
N THR A 30 -6.21 8.54 0.37
CA THR A 30 -7.21 8.55 -0.71
C THR A 30 -8.18 9.72 -0.59
N ILE A 31 -8.73 10.00 0.59
CA ILE A 31 -9.65 11.13 0.81
C ILE A 31 -8.95 12.46 0.48
N LYS A 32 -7.72 12.67 0.98
CA LYS A 32 -6.92 13.86 0.69
C LYS A 32 -6.68 14.01 -0.82
N ALA A 33 -6.22 12.94 -1.47
CA ALA A 33 -5.96 12.93 -2.91
C ALA A 33 -7.23 13.21 -3.73
N PHE A 34 -8.36 12.62 -3.33
CA PHE A 34 -9.64 12.78 -4.01
C PHE A 34 -10.22 14.20 -3.82
N TYR A 35 -10.19 14.75 -2.61
CA TYR A 35 -10.65 16.11 -2.35
C TYR A 35 -9.89 17.14 -3.20
N VAL A 36 -8.57 17.00 -3.26
CA VAL A 36 -7.76 17.87 -4.11
C VAL A 36 -7.96 17.56 -5.59
N TYR A 37 -8.18 16.29 -5.98
CA TYR A 37 -8.60 15.89 -7.33
C TYR A 37 -9.77 16.75 -7.82
N LEU A 38 -10.87 16.74 -7.07
CA LEU A 38 -12.08 17.52 -7.34
C LEU A 38 -11.77 19.03 -7.43
N LYS A 39 -11.00 19.58 -6.49
CA LYS A 39 -10.72 21.03 -6.46
C LYS A 39 -9.94 21.54 -7.70
N THR A 40 -9.03 20.74 -8.24
CA THR A 40 -8.22 21.15 -9.41
C THR A 40 -8.90 20.89 -10.75
N ILE A 41 -10.03 20.17 -10.80
CA ILE A 41 -10.88 20.23 -12.00
C ILE A 41 -11.19 21.70 -12.35
N VAL A 42 -11.15 22.59 -11.36
CA VAL A 42 -11.34 24.05 -11.51
C VAL A 42 -10.03 24.84 -11.72
N HIS A 43 -8.84 24.37 -11.33
CA HIS A 43 -7.57 25.14 -11.39
C HIS A 43 -6.32 24.24 -11.57
N PRO A 44 -5.70 24.17 -12.76
CA PRO A 44 -4.64 23.20 -13.10
C PRO A 44 -3.27 23.61 -12.56
N ASN A 45 -2.99 23.32 -11.30
CA ASN A 45 -1.61 23.40 -10.78
C ASN A 45 -1.38 22.25 -9.79
N LYS A 46 -0.85 21.10 -10.24
CA LYS A 46 -0.53 20.00 -9.31
C LYS A 46 0.45 18.93 -9.78
N ASN A 47 1.58 18.89 -9.07
CA ASN A 47 2.46 17.73 -8.96
C ASN A 47 2.64 17.23 -7.52
N GLN A 48 2.49 18.09 -6.49
CA GLN A 48 2.77 17.72 -5.09
C GLN A 48 1.80 16.65 -4.52
N ILE A 49 0.51 16.69 -4.89
CA ILE A 49 -0.50 15.75 -4.34
C ILE A 49 -0.25 14.29 -4.75
N LYS A 50 0.36 14.05 -5.92
CA LYS A 50 0.65 12.67 -6.37
C LYS A 50 1.73 12.02 -5.53
N ILE A 51 2.70 12.80 -5.06
CA ILE A 51 3.82 12.33 -4.23
C ILE A 51 3.29 11.96 -2.84
N ASP A 52 2.56 12.88 -2.18
CA ASP A 52 1.92 12.62 -0.88
C ASP A 52 1.03 11.37 -0.89
N PHE A 53 0.27 11.16 -1.97
CA PHE A 53 -0.59 9.99 -2.11
C PHE A 53 0.24 8.71 -2.27
N ALA A 54 1.27 8.71 -3.12
CA ALA A 54 2.15 7.57 -3.29
C ALA A 54 2.87 7.20 -1.98
N GLU A 55 3.32 8.18 -1.20
CA GLU A 55 3.91 7.96 0.13
C GLU A 55 2.91 7.30 1.10
N SER A 56 1.66 7.78 1.14
CA SER A 56 0.63 7.17 2.00
C SER A 56 0.32 5.72 1.60
N VAL A 57 0.30 5.41 0.30
CA VAL A 57 0.07 4.06 -0.20
C VAL A 57 1.26 3.15 0.14
N ALA A 58 2.49 3.62 -0.05
CA ALA A 58 3.69 2.88 0.31
C ALA A 58 3.71 2.53 1.80
N LEU A 59 3.49 3.52 2.67
CA LEU A 59 3.47 3.34 4.12
C LEU A 59 2.41 2.32 4.56
N ALA A 60 1.21 2.39 4.00
CA ALA A 60 0.16 1.44 4.33
C ALA A 60 0.47 0.00 3.89
N ILE A 61 1.19 -0.17 2.77
CA ILE A 61 1.64 -1.48 2.31
C ILE A 61 2.68 -2.06 3.27
N GLU A 62 3.60 -1.25 3.80
CA GLU A 62 4.57 -1.68 4.82
C GLU A 62 3.87 -2.22 6.08
N PHE A 63 2.85 -1.50 6.59
CA PHE A 63 2.06 -1.98 7.74
C PHE A 63 1.29 -3.27 7.42
N LYS A 64 0.76 -3.39 6.21
CA LYS A 64 0.02 -4.58 5.78
C LYS A 64 0.94 -5.80 5.63
N LEU A 65 2.14 -5.60 5.10
CA LEU A 65 3.18 -6.62 5.01
C LEU A 65 3.64 -7.06 6.41
N ALA A 66 3.85 -6.11 7.34
CA ALA A 66 4.21 -6.43 8.72
C ALA A 66 3.17 -7.33 9.40
N SER A 67 1.87 -7.05 9.19
CA SER A 67 0.79 -7.89 9.69
C SER A 67 0.79 -9.31 9.08
N GLU A 68 1.03 -9.41 7.77
CA GLU A 68 1.13 -10.70 7.08
C GLU A 68 2.32 -11.53 7.55
N ILE A 69 3.47 -10.90 7.78
CA ILE A 69 4.67 -11.56 8.34
C ILE A 69 4.37 -12.10 9.75
N ILE A 70 3.71 -11.33 10.61
CA ILE A 70 3.39 -11.79 11.97
C ILE A 70 2.37 -12.95 11.92
N LYS A 71 1.45 -12.94 10.95
CA LYS A 71 0.45 -14.00 10.75
C LYS A 71 1.09 -15.34 10.41
N THR A 72 2.20 -15.36 9.67
CA THR A 72 2.93 -16.61 9.37
C THR A 72 3.65 -17.20 10.59
N VAL A 73 3.96 -16.40 11.62
CA VAL A 73 4.58 -16.89 12.87
C VAL A 73 3.60 -17.75 13.69
N ILE A 74 2.29 -17.51 13.59
CA ILE A 74 1.27 -18.29 14.32
C ILE A 74 0.82 -19.50 13.49
N ILE A 75 0.68 -19.31 12.19
CA ILE A 75 0.13 -20.31 11.27
C ILE A 75 1.25 -21.24 10.79
N HIS A 76 1.44 -22.34 11.52
CA HIS A 76 2.39 -23.40 11.13
C HIS A 76 1.77 -24.53 10.30
N THR A 77 0.45 -24.49 10.03
CA THR A 77 -0.20 -25.49 9.17
C THR A 77 0.12 -25.17 7.72
N MET A 78 0.81 -26.09 7.03
CA MET A 78 1.27 -25.92 5.64
C MET A 78 0.17 -25.40 4.69
N LYS A 79 -1.08 -25.90 4.82
CA LYS A 79 -2.21 -25.45 4.00
C LYS A 79 -2.53 -23.95 4.13
N ASP A 80 -2.58 -23.45 5.35
CA ASP A 80 -2.95 -22.06 5.62
C ASP A 80 -1.82 -21.12 5.22
N LEU A 81 -0.57 -21.57 5.34
CA LEU A 81 0.61 -20.86 4.86
C LEU A 81 0.63 -20.72 3.34
N TYR A 82 0.20 -21.75 2.58
CA TYR A 82 0.12 -21.69 1.11
C TYR A 82 -0.91 -20.66 0.63
N ILE A 83 -2.09 -20.63 1.23
CA ILE A 83 -3.15 -19.67 0.86
C ILE A 83 -2.69 -18.25 1.17
N LEU A 84 -2.10 -18.04 2.35
CA LEU A 84 -1.57 -16.74 2.75
C LEU A 84 -0.43 -16.30 1.83
N GLY A 85 0.50 -17.20 1.51
CA GLY A 85 1.61 -16.95 0.60
C GLY A 85 1.15 -16.59 -0.82
N ALA A 86 0.11 -17.27 -1.33
CA ALA A 86 -0.48 -16.94 -2.64
C ALA A 86 -1.07 -15.53 -2.66
N VAL A 87 -1.79 -15.13 -1.60
CA VAL A 87 -2.35 -13.78 -1.48
C VAL A 87 -1.26 -12.71 -1.42
N VAL A 88 -0.18 -12.96 -0.67
CA VAL A 88 0.99 -12.06 -0.59
C VAL A 88 1.68 -11.91 -1.95
N LEU A 89 1.91 -13.03 -2.66
CA LEU A 89 2.51 -13.01 -4.00
C LEU A 89 1.68 -12.19 -4.99
N ILE A 90 0.36 -12.38 -4.99
CA ILE A 90 -0.56 -11.60 -5.83
C ILE A 90 -0.44 -10.10 -5.52
N ARG A 91 -0.36 -9.73 -4.24
CA ARG A 91 -0.18 -8.33 -3.83
C ARG A 91 1.13 -7.75 -4.36
N ILE A 92 2.23 -8.46 -4.23
CA ILE A 92 3.54 -8.00 -4.73
C ILE A 92 3.45 -7.73 -6.23
N VAL A 93 2.91 -8.67 -7.01
CA VAL A 93 2.77 -8.51 -8.45
C VAL A 93 1.90 -7.30 -8.81
N LEU A 94 0.72 -7.15 -8.18
CA LEU A 94 -0.19 -6.02 -8.44
C LEU A 94 0.46 -4.67 -8.10
N THR A 95 1.10 -4.57 -6.94
CA THR A 95 1.78 -3.34 -6.51
C THR A 95 2.91 -2.97 -7.47
N PHE A 96 3.72 -3.94 -7.91
CA PHE A 96 4.80 -3.71 -8.88
C PHE A 96 4.28 -3.23 -10.25
N VAL A 97 3.19 -3.83 -10.74
CA VAL A 97 2.57 -3.43 -12.01
C VAL A 97 2.10 -1.98 -11.96
N ILE A 98 1.44 -1.58 -10.86
CA ILE A 98 0.96 -0.21 -10.68
C ILE A 98 2.13 0.79 -10.62
N ASP A 99 3.19 0.50 -9.85
CA ASP A 99 4.37 1.37 -9.77
C ASP A 99 5.05 1.54 -11.14
N TRP A 100 5.12 0.45 -11.93
CA TRP A 100 5.69 0.49 -13.27
C TRP A 100 4.87 1.35 -14.23
N GLU A 101 3.54 1.22 -14.22
CA GLU A 101 2.66 2.08 -15.03
C GLU A 101 2.81 3.55 -14.66
N ILE A 102 2.85 3.87 -13.37
CA ILE A 102 3.02 5.25 -12.88
C ILE A 102 4.35 5.85 -13.38
N LYS A 103 5.46 5.11 -13.29
CA LYS A 103 6.77 5.55 -13.81
C LYS A 103 6.74 5.81 -15.31
N GLN A 104 6.06 4.96 -16.08
CA GLN A 104 5.94 5.14 -17.53
C GLN A 104 5.09 6.37 -17.90
N TYR A 105 4.02 6.64 -17.16
CA TYR A 105 3.22 7.85 -17.34
C TYR A 105 4.00 9.13 -17.01
N GLN A 106 4.87 9.11 -16.00
CA GLN A 106 5.73 10.26 -15.67
C GLN A 106 6.77 10.52 -16.78
N ASN A 107 7.42 9.47 -17.27
CA ASN A 107 8.43 9.58 -18.33
C ASN A 107 7.85 10.07 -19.67
N LYS A 108 6.65 9.63 -20.06
CA LYS A 108 5.99 10.11 -21.28
C LYS A 108 5.60 11.59 -21.22
N ASN A 109 5.21 12.10 -20.05
CA ASN A 109 4.79 13.49 -19.91
C ASN A 109 5.95 14.48 -19.85
N GLN A 110 7.14 14.09 -19.36
CA GLN A 110 8.34 14.94 -19.44
C GLN A 110 8.83 15.11 -20.88
N ASN A 111 8.75 14.07 -21.71
CA ASN A 111 9.29 14.12 -23.07
C ASN A 111 8.45 14.98 -24.05
N LYS A 112 7.16 15.22 -23.74
CA LYS A 112 6.31 16.16 -24.52
C LYS A 112 6.65 17.63 -24.27
N SER A 113 7.11 17.99 -23.08
CA SER A 113 7.45 19.39 -22.74
C SER A 113 8.72 19.90 -23.43
N THR A 114 9.63 18.99 -23.81
CA THR A 114 10.91 19.33 -24.47
C THR A 114 10.76 19.49 -25.98
N ASN A 115 9.85 18.74 -26.62
CA ASN A 115 9.66 18.76 -28.07
C ASN A 115 8.68 19.83 -28.59
N THR A 116 8.01 20.58 -27.72
CA THR A 116 7.08 21.67 -28.14
C THR A 116 7.73 23.06 -28.06
N LYS A 117 9.03 23.14 -27.75
CA LYS A 117 9.82 24.39 -27.68
C LYS A 117 10.95 24.46 -28.74
N GLN A 118 10.97 23.54 -29.70
CA GLN A 118 11.83 23.62 -30.89
C GLN A 118 11.00 23.98 -32.12
#